data_AF-A0AB73BMF3-F1
#
_entry.id   AF-A0AB73BMF3-F1
#
_cell.length_a   1.000
_cell.length_b   1.000
_cell.length_c   1.000
_cell.angle_alpha   90.00
_cell.angle_beta   90.00
_cell.angle_gamma   90.00
#
_symmetry.space_group_name_H-M   'P 1'
#
loop_
_entity.id
_entity.type
_entity.pdbx_description
1 polymer ?
#
loop_
_entity_poly.entity_id
_entity_poly.type
_entity_poly.pdbx_seq_one_letter_code
_entity_poly.pdbx_strand_id
1 'polypeptide(L)'
;KFKLDCLLKPLKQEYPFLKNSDSSSLQVVNEFLNQAWKNFFSDKTGKVGKPRFHSRKYLKYSYTGKSVVQVIGKRYLKMPKLGYIKT
;
A
#
# COMPACT_ATOMS: atom_id res chain seq x y z
N LYS A 1 2.86 -4.16 -15.74
CA LYS A 1 3.21 -4.64 -14.37
C LYS A 1 4.50 -3.93 -13.97
N PHE A 2 4.59 -3.31 -12.79
CA PHE A 2 5.75 -2.48 -12.46
C PHE A 2 6.95 -3.35 -12.09
N LYS A 3 8.17 -2.94 -12.47
CA LYS A 3 9.40 -3.68 -12.16
C LYS A 3 9.61 -3.86 -10.65
N LEU A 4 9.13 -2.89 -9.86
CA LEU A 4 9.09 -2.91 -8.39
C LEU A 4 8.21 -4.03 -7.82
N ASP A 5 7.16 -4.47 -8.51
CA ASP A 5 6.28 -5.53 -8.01
C ASP A 5 7.01 -6.88 -7.97
N CYS A 6 7.94 -7.10 -8.90
CA CYS A 6 8.77 -8.30 -8.93
C CYS A 6 9.78 -8.34 -7.77
N LEU A 7 10.19 -7.17 -7.27
CA LEU A 7 11.14 -7.02 -6.16
C LEU A 7 10.48 -7.25 -4.79
N LEU A 8 9.14 -7.33 -4.70
CA LEU A 8 8.46 -7.57 -3.42
C LEU A 8 8.84 -8.92 -2.79
N LYS A 9 9.16 -9.94 -3.59
CA LYS A 9 9.57 -11.25 -3.08
C LYS A 9 10.93 -11.19 -2.35
N PRO A 10 12.02 -10.74 -2.98
CA PRO A 10 13.31 -10.61 -2.30
C PRO A 10 13.25 -9.59 -1.14
N LEU A 11 12.56 -8.46 -1.32
CA LEU A 11 12.41 -7.48 -0.24
C LEU A 11 11.72 -8.05 0.99
N LYS A 12 10.75 -8.95 0.84
CA LYS A 12 10.12 -9.64 1.98
C LYS A 12 11.04 -10.67 2.64
N GLN A 13 12.07 -11.15 1.96
CA GLN A 13 13.10 -12.01 2.56
C GLN A 13 14.08 -11.18 3.37
N GLU A 14 14.55 -10.07 2.82
CA GLU A 14 15.46 -9.13 3.49
C GLU A 14 14.80 -8.38 4.66
N TYR A 15 13.54 -7.98 4.49
CA TYR A 15 12.77 -7.19 5.46
C TYR A 15 11.50 -7.94 5.90
N PRO A 16 11.60 -8.79 6.94
CA PRO A 16 10.50 -9.65 7.37
C PRO A 16 9.22 -8.88 7.76
N PHE A 17 9.35 -7.64 8.25
CA PHE A 17 8.19 -6.82 8.64
C PHE A 17 7.24 -6.53 7.46
N LEU A 18 7.72 -6.58 6.20
CA LEU A 18 6.89 -6.42 5.01
C LEU A 18 5.89 -7.58 4.80
N LYS A 19 6.06 -8.70 5.50
CA LYS A 19 5.10 -9.82 5.48
C LYS A 19 3.84 -9.53 6.30
N ASN A 20 3.88 -8.54 7.19
CA ASN A 20 2.74 -8.12 8.00
C ASN A 20 1.66 -7.46 7.15
N SER A 21 2.08 -6.72 6.12
CA SER A 21 1.17 -6.10 5.15
C SER A 21 0.86 -7.04 3.98
N ASP A 22 -0.34 -6.90 3.42
CA ASP A 22 -0.70 -7.62 2.20
C ASP A 22 0.14 -7.12 1.00
N SER A 23 0.54 -8.04 0.12
CA SER A 23 1.24 -7.71 -1.12
C SER A 23 0.46 -6.75 -2.01
N SER A 24 -0.88 -6.87 -2.04
CA SER A 24 -1.71 -5.99 -2.88
C SER A 24 -1.65 -4.54 -2.38
N SER A 25 -1.56 -4.33 -1.07
CA SER A 25 -1.36 -3.02 -0.45
C SER A 25 -0.03 -2.40 -0.87
N LEU A 26 1.06 -3.18 -0.80
CA LEU A 26 2.39 -2.72 -1.18
C LEU A 26 2.48 -2.33 -2.67
N GLN A 27 1.77 -3.06 -3.54
CA GLN A 27 1.67 -2.72 -4.97
C GLN A 27 0.96 -1.38 -5.20
N VAL A 28 -0.13 -1.11 -4.48
CA VAL A 28 -0.83 0.20 -4.56
C VAL A 28 0.09 1.33 -4.11
N VAL A 29 0.85 1.14 -3.04
CA VAL A 29 1.81 2.15 -2.56
C VAL A 29 2.91 2.40 -3.61
N ASN A 30 3.42 1.37 -4.27
CA ASN A 30 4.38 1.51 -5.36
C ASN A 30 3.81 2.29 -6.56
N GLU A 31 2.54 2.04 -6.91
CA GLU A 31 1.83 2.76 -7.97
C GLU A 31 1.72 4.26 -7.65
N PHE A 32 1.28 4.60 -6.44
CA PHE A 32 1.19 5.99 -6.00
C PHE A 32 2.54 6.67 -5.93
N LEU A 33 3.58 5.98 -5.46
CA LEU A 33 4.93 6.52 -5.42
C LEU A 33 5.45 6.83 -6.82
N ASN A 34 5.27 5.90 -7.77
CA ASN A 34 5.67 6.09 -9.16
C ASN A 34 4.92 7.27 -9.80
N GLN A 35 3.62 7.37 -9.58
CA GLN A 35 2.82 8.48 -10.10
C GLN A 35 3.24 9.82 -9.49
N ALA A 36 3.48 9.86 -8.17
CA ALA A 36 3.92 11.08 -7.50
C ALA A 36 5.27 11.58 -8.03
N TRP A 37 6.23 10.67 -8.26
CA TRP A 37 7.50 11.02 -8.90
C TRP A 37 7.35 11.45 -10.34
N LYS A 38 6.51 10.77 -11.13
CA LYS A 38 6.21 11.20 -12.51
C LYS A 38 5.66 12.62 -12.54
N ASN A 39 4.71 12.93 -11.66
CA ASN A 39 4.14 14.27 -11.55
C ASN A 39 5.21 15.29 -11.14
N PHE A 40 6.06 14.96 -10.17
CA PHE A 40 7.16 15.83 -9.75
C PHE A 40 8.11 16.18 -10.89
N PHE A 41 8.55 15.19 -11.68
CA PHE A 41 9.48 15.43 -12.79
C PHE A 41 8.82 16.06 -14.02
N SER A 42 7.50 15.87 -14.20
CA SER A 42 6.75 16.41 -15.33
C SER A 42 6.31 17.85 -15.08
N ASP A 43 6.16 18.26 -13.81
CA ASP A 43 5.75 19.61 -13.46
C ASP A 43 6.92 20.60 -13.60
N LYS A 44 6.87 21.42 -14.66
CA LYS A 44 7.82 22.51 -14.90
C LYS A 44 7.51 23.75 -14.07
N THR A 45 6.34 23.82 -13.43
CA THR A 45 5.90 25.00 -12.66
C THR A 45 6.44 25.01 -11.23
N GLY A 46 7.02 23.91 -10.76
CA GLY A 46 7.57 23.77 -9.41
C GLY A 46 6.52 23.74 -8.31
N LYS A 47 5.24 23.58 -8.64
CA LYS A 47 4.13 23.51 -7.66
C LYS A 47 4.08 22.15 -6.98
N VAL A 48 4.38 21.09 -7.73
CA VAL A 48 4.44 19.73 -7.20
C VAL A 48 5.78 19.53 -6.52
N GLY A 49 5.76 19.44 -5.19
CA GLY A 49 6.93 19.10 -4.38
C GLY A 49 7.29 17.61 -4.45
N LYS A 50 8.45 17.25 -3.86
CA LYS A 50 8.87 15.84 -3.75
C LYS A 50 7.83 15.02 -2.99
N PRO A 51 7.62 13.74 -3.36
CA PRO A 51 6.73 12.85 -2.61
C PRO A 51 7.12 12.79 -1.12
N ARG A 52 6.13 12.92 -0.23
CA ARG A 52 6.32 12.85 1.22
C ARG A 52 5.82 11.53 1.75
N PHE A 53 6.66 10.84 2.53
CA PHE A 53 6.27 9.61 3.20
C PHE A 53 5.56 9.93 4.52
N HIS A 54 4.55 9.13 4.85
CA HIS A 54 3.88 9.23 6.14
C HIS A 54 4.84 8.82 7.26
N SER A 55 4.77 9.53 8.39
CA SER A 55 5.51 9.12 9.58
C SER A 55 4.89 7.83 10.13
N ARG A 56 5.71 6.98 10.74
CA ARG A 56 5.26 5.77 11.43
C ARG A 56 4.24 6.07 12.55
N LYS A 57 4.30 7.26 13.17
CA LYS A 57 3.39 7.67 14.25
C LYS A 57 2.02 8.12 13.73
N TYR A 58 1.90 8.43 12.44
CA TYR A 58 0.65 8.84 11.83
C TYR A 58 -0.04 7.62 11.21
N LEU A 59 -0.81 6.90 12.02
CA LEU A 59 -1.59 5.76 11.58
C LEU A 59 -2.96 6.24 11.06
N LYS A 60 -3.20 6.06 9.75
CA LYS A 60 -4.52 6.23 9.17
C LYS A 60 -5.32 4.94 9.37
N TYR A 61 -6.48 5.01 10.02
CA TYR A 61 -7.38 3.86 10.23
C TYR A 61 -8.10 3.47 8.94
N SER A 62 -7.36 3.02 7.94
CA SER A 62 -7.90 2.59 6.65
C SER A 62 -7.16 1.36 6.15
N TYR A 63 -7.90 0.41 5.59
CA TYR A 63 -7.34 -0.69 4.84
C TYR A 63 -7.26 -0.31 3.35
N THR A 64 -6.12 -0.53 2.72
CA THR A 64 -5.93 -0.27 1.28
C THR A 64 -5.25 -1.48 0.66
N GLY A 65 -5.85 -2.00 -0.40
CA GLY A 65 -5.32 -3.14 -1.15
C GLY A 65 -6.26 -3.50 -2.30
N LYS A 66 -5.74 -4.28 -3.25
CA LYS A 66 -6.52 -4.83 -4.37
C LYS A 66 -7.12 -6.20 -4.04
N SER A 67 -6.91 -6.67 -2.81
CA SER A 67 -7.38 -7.95 -2.33
C SER A 67 -8.90 -7.97 -2.09
N VAL A 68 -9.51 -9.12 -2.34
CA VAL A 68 -10.94 -9.35 -2.08
C VAL A 68 -11.21 -9.29 -0.57
N VAL A 69 -12.13 -8.41 -0.16
CA VAL A 69 -12.71 -8.39 1.19
C VAL A 69 -13.99 -9.22 1.16
N GLN A 70 -14.09 -10.19 2.06
CA GLN A 70 -15.26 -11.08 2.13
C GLN A 70 -16.22 -10.59 3.21
N VAL A 71 -17.51 -10.46 2.88
CA VAL A 71 -18.57 -10.21 3.86
C VAL A 71 -19.09 -11.56 4.34
N ILE A 72 -18.87 -11.91 5.60
CA ILE A 72 -19.20 -13.24 6.16
C ILE A 72 -20.51 -13.21 6.95
N GLY A 73 -21.08 -12.04 7.18
CA GLY A 73 -22.40 -11.88 7.76
C GLY A 73 -22.76 -10.41 7.95
N LYS A 74 -23.87 -10.17 8.65
CA LYS A 74 -24.44 -8.82 8.82
C LYS A 74 -23.49 -7.80 9.48
N ARG A 75 -22.54 -8.26 10.30
CA ARG A 75 -21.58 -7.42 11.06
C ARG A 75 -20.15 -7.95 11.05
N TYR A 76 -19.77 -8.74 10.03
CA TYR A 76 -18.44 -9.32 9.98
C TYR A 76 -17.83 -9.24 8.58
N LEU A 77 -16.63 -8.67 8.53
CA LEU A 77 -15.78 -8.59 7.35
C LEU A 77 -14.55 -9.48 7.56
N LYS A 78 -14.11 -10.19 6.53
CA LYS A 78 -12.82 -10.89 6.52
C LYS A 78 -11.89 -10.22 5.55
N MET A 79 -10.77 -9.73 6.09
CA MET A 79 -9.70 -9.09 5.34
C MET A 79 -8.45 -9.98 5.33
N PRO A 80 -7.67 -9.97 4.24
CA PRO A 80 -6.35 -10.60 4.25
C PRO A 80 -5.46 -10.01 5.34
N LYS A 81 -4.67 -10.87 5.99
CA LYS A 81 -3.71 -10.55 7.07
C LYS A 81 -4.33 -10.03 8.37
N LEU A 82 -5.44 -9.30 8.32
CA LEU A 82 -6.15 -8.79 9.50
C LEU A 82 -7.18 -9.78 10.06
N GLY A 83 -7.69 -10.72 9.25
CA GLY A 83 -8.65 -11.72 9.70
C GLY A 83 -10.07 -11.15 9.78
N TYR A 84 -10.83 -11.56 10.80
CA TYR A 84 -12.22 -11.16 11.00
C TYR A 84 -12.31 -9.83 11.75
N ILE A 85 -13.08 -8.90 11.18
CA ILE A 85 -13.33 -7.57 11.73
C ILE A 85 -14.84 -7.46 11.95
N LYS A 86 -15.22 -7.05 13.16
CA LYS A 86 -16.61 -6.76 13.51
C LYS A 86 -16.95 -5.34 13.08
N THR A 87 -18.03 -5.20 12.33
CA THR A 87 -18.59 -3.92 11.87
C THR A 87 -19.68 -3.41 12.80
#